data_AF-A0A101M8P4-F1
#
_entry.id   AF-A0A101M8P4-F1
#
_cell.length_a   1.000
_cell.length_b   1.000
_cell.length_c   1.000
_cell.angle_alpha   90.00
_cell.angle_beta   90.00
_cell.angle_gamma   90.00
#
_symmetry.space_group_name_H-M   'P 1'
#
loop_
_entity.id
_entity.type
_entity.pdbx_description
1 polymer ?
#
loop_
_entity_poly.entity_id
_entity_poly.type
_entity_poly.pdbx_seq_one_letter_code
_entity_poly.pdbx_strand_id
1 'polypeptide(L)'
;MEVPNKLNQFYAFYGGQYFQAKIDSSSSDSFVYSAPKSIASGWPGLVEAGFDRVDAILKKAETDYIYYVFRGNQFVRIYWKSGNATINRYTDLIKEEWKYLSL
;
A
#
# COMPACT_ATOMS: atom_id res chain seq x y z
N MET A 1 -0.53 -4.76 4.06
CA MET A 1 0.65 -4.79 3.17
C MET A 1 1.87 -5.05 4.01
N GLU A 2 2.62 -6.13 3.76
CA GLU A 2 3.89 -6.37 4.45
C GLU A 2 4.88 -5.21 4.25
N VAL A 3 5.71 -4.91 5.25
CA VAL A 3 6.76 -3.90 5.13
C VAL A 3 7.97 -4.58 4.49
N PRO A 4 8.40 -4.17 3.28
CA PRO A 4 9.47 -4.89 2.60
C PRO A 4 10.79 -4.84 3.38
N ASN A 5 11.46 -5.99 3.45
CA ASN A 5 12.68 -6.19 4.23
C ASN A 5 12.52 -6.01 5.76
N LYS A 6 11.29 -6.06 6.29
CA LYS A 6 11.01 -6.05 7.73
C LYS A 6 10.10 -7.23 8.08
N LEU A 7 10.68 -8.25 8.69
CA LEU A 7 9.95 -9.44 9.13
C LEU A 7 8.82 -9.08 10.11
N ASN A 8 7.68 -9.75 9.95
CA ASN A 8 6.50 -9.64 10.80
C ASN A 8 5.95 -8.22 10.96
N GLN A 9 6.22 -7.32 10.01
CA GLN A 9 5.67 -5.97 10.02
C GLN A 9 4.75 -5.75 8.83
N PHE A 10 3.68 -4.98 9.06
CA PHE A 10 2.74 -4.63 8.02
C PHE A 10 2.18 -3.22 8.20
N TYR A 11 1.81 -2.61 7.07
CA TYR A 11 0.93 -1.46 6.99
C TYR A 11 -0.53 -1.90 6.85
N ALA A 12 -1.41 -1.22 7.58
CA ALA A 12 -2.86 -1.30 7.40
C ALA A 12 -3.44 0.11 7.20
N PHE A 13 -4.47 0.21 6.37
CA PHE A 13 -5.03 1.46 5.89
C PHE A 13 -6.52 1.52 6.23
N TYR A 14 -6.99 2.70 6.64
CA TYR A 14 -8.40 2.95 6.90
C TYR A 14 -8.71 4.45 6.73
N GLY A 15 -9.67 4.76 5.85
CA GLY A 15 -9.91 6.14 5.43
C GLY A 15 -8.64 6.80 4.89
N GLY A 16 -8.40 8.05 5.27
CA GLY A 16 -7.19 8.80 4.91
C GLY A 16 -5.96 8.50 5.77
N GLN A 17 -5.95 7.40 6.54
CA GLN A 17 -4.91 7.09 7.52
C GLN A 17 -4.34 5.69 7.35
N TYR A 18 -3.17 5.47 7.94
CA TYR A 18 -2.52 4.17 8.02
C TYR A 18 -1.77 4.01 9.34
N PHE A 19 -1.55 2.77 9.76
CA PHE A 19 -0.60 2.43 10.82
C PHE A 19 0.37 1.37 10.34
N GLN A 20 1.50 1.26 11.03
CA GLN A 20 2.45 0.17 10.89
C GLN A 20 2.51 -0.61 12.20
N ALA A 21 2.34 -1.92 12.13
CA ALA A 21 2.40 -2.81 13.29
C ALA A 21 3.46 -3.89 13.09
N LYS A 22 3.97 -4.39 14.21
CA LYS A 22 4.82 -5.58 14.32
C LYS A 22 4.01 -6.66 15.04
N ILE A 23 3.92 -7.83 14.42
CA ILE A 23 3.34 -9.02 15.02
C ILE A 23 4.46 -9.79 15.73
N ASP A 24 4.20 -10.19 16.97
CA ASP A 24 5.12 -10.99 17.76
C ASP A 24 4.51 -12.35 18.07
N SER A 25 5.25 -13.43 17.84
CA SER A 25 4.79 -14.80 18.09
C SER A 25 4.50 -15.07 19.58
N SER A 26 4.98 -14.22 20.48
CA SER A 26 4.69 -14.25 21.91
C SER A 26 3.44 -13.43 22.32
N SER A 27 2.58 -13.04 21.38
CA SER A 27 1.38 -12.21 21.62
C SER A 27 1.68 -10.80 22.16
N SER A 28 2.90 -10.30 21.91
CA SER A 28 3.35 -8.95 22.28
C SER A 28 3.37 -8.03 21.06
N ASP A 29 2.23 -7.97 20.34
CA ASP A 29 2.08 -7.12 19.16
C ASP A 29 2.24 -5.64 19.52
N SER A 30 2.80 -4.86 18.59
CA SER A 30 3.08 -3.44 18.85
C SER A 30 2.91 -2.58 17.60
N PHE A 31 2.60 -1.30 17.80
CA PHE A 31 2.65 -0.30 16.74
C PHE A 31 4.05 0.29 16.63
N VAL A 32 4.52 0.53 15.39
CA VAL A 32 5.80 1.18 15.12
C VAL A 32 5.74 2.69 15.41
N TYR A 33 4.55 3.28 15.36
CA TYR A 33 4.29 4.68 15.69
C TYR A 33 3.32 4.76 16.86
N SER A 34 3.37 5.86 17.62
CA SER A 34 2.45 6.11 18.74
C SER A 34 1.01 6.38 18.32
N ALA A 35 0.79 6.75 17.05
CA ALA A 35 -0.53 7.01 16.48
C ALA A 35 -0.57 6.69 14.97
N PRO A 36 -1.76 6.45 14.39
CA PRO A 36 -1.94 6.41 12.95
C PRO A 36 -1.44 7.69 12.28
N LYS A 37 -0.88 7.54 11.08
CA LYS A 37 -0.39 8.64 10.25
C LYS A 37 -1.34 8.87 9.08
N SER A 38 -1.40 10.10 8.58
CA SER A 38 -2.15 10.40 7.36
C SER A 38 -1.46 9.80 6.14
N ILE A 39 -2.24 9.33 5.17
CA ILE A 39 -1.72 8.89 3.86
C ILE A 39 -0.96 10.04 3.19
N ALA A 40 -1.45 11.27 3.31
CA ALA A 40 -0.78 12.45 2.76
C ALA A 40 0.65 12.67 3.28
N SER A 41 0.92 12.35 4.55
CA SER A 41 2.25 12.50 5.13
C SER A 41 3.17 11.31 4.84
N GLY A 42 2.64 10.08 4.84
CA GLY A 42 3.44 8.87 4.68
C GLY A 42 3.61 8.39 3.24
N TRP A 43 2.69 8.77 2.36
CA TRP A 43 2.57 8.24 0.99
C TRP A 43 2.22 9.37 0.01
N PRO A 44 3.05 10.42 -0.11
CA PRO A 44 2.74 11.59 -0.94
C PRO A 44 2.47 11.23 -2.41
N GLY A 45 3.15 10.20 -2.94
CA GLY A 45 2.88 9.72 -4.30
C GLY A 45 1.45 9.19 -4.51
N LEU A 46 0.79 8.66 -3.47
CA LEU A 46 -0.61 8.24 -3.57
C LEU A 46 -1.51 9.46 -3.70
N VAL A 47 -1.21 10.53 -2.97
CA VAL A 47 -1.93 11.80 -3.09
C VAL A 47 -1.71 12.44 -4.45
N GLU A 48 -0.47 12.42 -4.98
CA GLU A 48 -0.17 12.87 -6.34
C GLU A 48 -0.98 12.09 -7.40
N ALA A 49 -1.26 10.80 -7.15
CA ALA A 49 -2.12 9.97 -7.99
C ALA A 49 -3.62 10.13 -7.72
N GLY A 50 -4.03 11.07 -6.85
CA GLY A 50 -5.43 11.37 -6.56
C GLY A 50 -6.09 10.41 -5.55
N PHE A 51 -5.31 9.65 -4.79
CA PHE A 51 -5.82 8.75 -3.76
C PHE A 51 -5.97 9.48 -2.42
N ASP A 52 -7.19 9.51 -1.91
CA ASP A 52 -7.55 9.99 -0.57
C ASP A 52 -7.64 8.85 0.47
N ARG A 53 -7.71 7.60 0.01
CA ARG A 53 -7.72 6.37 0.80
C ARG A 53 -7.20 5.21 -0.03
N VAL A 54 -7.04 4.06 0.62
CA VAL A 54 -6.70 2.78 -0.01
C VAL A 54 -7.80 1.77 0.31
N ASP A 55 -8.38 1.17 -0.72
CA ASP A 55 -9.41 0.14 -0.57
C ASP A 55 -8.78 -1.27 -0.49
N ALA A 56 -7.71 -1.52 -1.24
CA ALA A 56 -6.96 -2.78 -1.20
C ALA A 56 -5.50 -2.59 -1.65
N ILE A 57 -4.61 -3.48 -1.18
CA ILE A 57 -3.22 -3.60 -1.66
C ILE A 57 -2.88 -5.07 -1.91
N LEU A 58 -2.32 -5.36 -3.08
CA LEU A 58 -1.86 -6.69 -3.45
C LEU A 58 -0.40 -6.65 -3.89
N LYS A 59 0.41 -7.58 -3.39
CA LYS A 59 1.77 -7.81 -3.89
C LYS A 59 1.70 -8.62 -5.18
N LYS A 60 2.49 -8.24 -6.20
CA LYS A 60 2.61 -9.05 -7.43
C LYS A 60 3.35 -10.35 -7.10
N ALA A 61 2.76 -11.50 -7.42
CA ALA A 61 3.24 -12.83 -7.01
C ALA A 61 4.70 -13.15 -7.39
N GLU A 62 5.20 -12.54 -8.47
CA GLU A 62 6.54 -12.84 -9.04
C GLU A 62 7.62 -11.82 -8.63
N THR A 63 7.33 -10.87 -7.74
CA THR A 63 8.31 -9.84 -7.36
C THR A 63 8.09 -9.32 -5.94
N ASP A 64 9.21 -9.08 -5.25
CA ASP A 64 9.20 -8.54 -3.90
C ASP A 64 8.97 -7.02 -3.82
N TYR A 65 8.95 -6.37 -4.97
CA TYR A 65 9.06 -4.92 -5.04
C TYR A 65 7.84 -4.25 -5.67
N ILE A 66 6.89 -4.98 -6.27
CA ILE A 66 5.74 -4.36 -6.93
C ILE A 66 4.45 -4.64 -6.16
N TYR A 67 3.73 -3.57 -5.85
CA TYR A 67 2.44 -3.58 -5.19
C TYR A 67 1.40 -2.87 -6.05
N TYR A 68 0.23 -3.46 -6.20
CA TYR A 68 -0.96 -2.81 -6.76
C TYR A 68 -1.76 -2.21 -5.61
N VAL A 69 -2.09 -0.93 -5.72
CA VAL A 69 -2.90 -0.20 -4.73
C VAL A 69 -4.17 0.27 -5.41
N PHE A 70 -5.32 -0.10 -4.85
CA PHE A 70 -6.64 0.11 -5.45
C PHE A 70 -7.46 1.14 -4.70
N ARG A 71 -8.21 1.95 -5.45
CA ARG A 71 -9.22 2.90 -4.94
C ARG A 71 -10.33 3.04 -5.97
N GLY A 72 -11.55 2.66 -5.60
CA GLY A 72 -12.69 2.64 -6.52
C GLY A 72 -12.40 1.79 -7.76
N ASN A 73 -12.49 2.39 -8.94
CA ASN A 73 -12.24 1.74 -10.24
C ASN A 73 -10.81 1.96 -10.78
N GLN A 74 -9.92 2.52 -9.96
CA GLN A 74 -8.56 2.89 -10.32
C GLN A 74 -7.54 2.11 -9.50
N PHE A 75 -6.34 1.95 -10.06
CA PHE A 75 -5.20 1.44 -9.33
C PHE A 75 -3.90 2.17 -9.72
N VAL A 76 -2.91 2.08 -8.85
CA VAL A 76 -1.52 2.47 -9.13
C VAL A 76 -0.57 1.33 -8.80
N ARG A 77 0.63 1.39 -9.39
CA ARG A 77 1.74 0.49 -9.08
C ARG A 77 2.77 1.20 -8.23
N ILE A 78 3.06 0.65 -7.07
CA ILE A 78 4.17 1.07 -6.21
C ILE A 78 5.35 0.12 -6.42
N TYR A 79 6.51 0.71 -6.65
CA TYR A 79 7.81 0.04 -6.69
C TYR A 79 8.55 0.33 -5.39
N TRP A 80 8.86 -0.71 -4.63
CA TRP A 80 9.61 -0.60 -3.39
C TRP A 80 11.07 -0.96 -3.63
N LYS A 81 11.98 0.02 -3.57
CA LYS A 81 13.42 -0.24 -3.75
C LYS A 81 14.22 0.38 -2.61
N SER A 82 15.08 -0.43 -2.00
CA SER A 82 16.06 0.02 -1.00
C SER A 82 15.46 0.85 0.15
N GLY A 83 14.29 0.44 0.65
CA GLY A 83 13.63 1.10 1.79
C GLY A 83 12.77 2.31 1.45
N ASN A 84 12.67 2.68 0.17
CA ASN A 84 11.79 3.74 -0.30
C ASN A 84 10.75 3.21 -1.29
N ALA A 85 9.52 3.71 -1.17
CA ALA A 85 8.45 3.48 -2.13
C ALA A 85 8.47 4.57 -3.19
N THR A 86 8.51 4.19 -4.46
CA THR A 86 8.27 5.08 -5.60
C THR A 86 6.99 4.65 -6.31
N ILE A 87 6.16 5.61 -6.68
CA ILE A 87 4.91 5.33 -7.41
C ILE A 87 5.17 5.53 -8.89
N ASN A 88 4.86 4.53 -9.71
CA ASN A 88 4.86 4.72 -11.14
C ASN A 88 3.58 5.47 -11.49
N ARG A 89 3.76 6.66 -12.07
CA ARG A 89 2.83 7.81 -12.01
C ARG A 89 1.53 7.66 -12.81
N TYR A 90 1.30 6.51 -13.42
CA TYR A 90 0.09 6.30 -14.21
C TYR A 90 -0.98 5.66 -13.33
N THR A 91 -2.06 6.40 -13.13
CA THR A 91 -3.30 5.85 -12.57
C THR A 91 -3.99 5.13 -13.70
N ASP A 92 -4.01 3.81 -13.62
CA ASP A 92 -4.58 2.96 -14.66
C ASP A 92 -6.01 2.57 -14.22
N LEU A 93 -6.95 2.52 -15.17
CA LEU A 93 -8.28 1.99 -14.86
C LEU A 93 -8.18 0.47 -14.72
N ILE A 94 -8.82 -0.09 -13.69
CA ILE A 94 -8.81 -1.54 -13.47
C ILE A 94 -9.32 -2.27 -14.73
N LYS A 95 -10.37 -1.74 -15.38
CA LYS A 95 -10.96 -2.34 -16.59
C LYS A 95 -10.01 -2.42 -17.79
N GLU A 96 -9.00 -1.54 -17.88
CA GLU A 96 -8.10 -1.47 -19.03
C GLU A 96 -7.03 -2.56 -18.96
N GLU A 97 -6.52 -2.80 -17.75
CA GLU A 97 -5.44 -3.74 -17.48
C GLU A 97 -5.98 -5.12 -17.03
N TRP A 98 -7.07 -5.13 -16.28
CA TRP A 98 -7.72 -6.33 -15.74
C TRP A 98 -9.06 -6.54 -16.45
N LYS A 99 -8.99 -6.85 -17.74
CA LYS A 99 -10.16 -6.98 -18.65
C LYS A 99 -11.20 -8.02 -18.20
N TYR A 100 -10.81 -8.97 -17.36
CA TYR A 100 -11.72 -9.97 -16.80
C TYR A 100 -12.45 -9.51 -15.52
N LEU A 101 -12.09 -8.33 -14.99
CA LEU A 101 -12.75 -7.69 -13.85
C LEU A 101 -13.67 -6.53 -14.27
N SER A 102 -13.72 -6.19 -15.55
CA SER A 102 -14.74 -5.28 -16.08
C SER A 102 -16.03 -6.06 -16.33
N LEU A 103 -17.03 -5.81 -15.49
CA LEU A 103 -18.42 -6.20 -15.74
C LEU A 103 -18.98 -5.46 -16.96
#